data_AF-A0A2V8Q752-F1
#
_entry.id   AF-A0A2V8Q752-F1
#
_cell.length_a   1.000
_cell.length_b   1.000
_cell.length_c   1.000
_cell.angle_alpha   90.00
_cell.angle_beta   90.00
_cell.angle_gamma   90.00
#
_symmetry.space_group_name_H-M   'P 1'
#
loop_
_entity.id
_entity.type
_entity.pdbx_description
1 polymer ?
#
loop_
_entity_poly.entity_id
_entity_poly.type
_entity_poly.pdbx_seq_one_letter_code
_entity_poly.pdbx_strand_id
1 'polypeptide(L)'
;MDFAMSAVAAAVAMGANKTVADARIVLGGVAPIPWRVAKAEAALVGKMMSTDLLADVARIALQGAEPLAKNGYKIPLTQTLVRRALAKVGGVTLS
;
A
#
# COMPACT_ATOMS: atom_id res chain seq x y z
N MET A 1 -14.21 -19.54 7.75
CA MET A 1 -14.41 -18.12 8.13
C MET A 1 -13.04 -17.47 8.11
N ASP A 2 -12.62 -16.96 6.94
CA ASP A 2 -11.30 -16.37 6.79
C ASP A 2 -11.31 -14.96 7.40
N PHE A 3 -10.66 -14.81 8.55
CA PHE A 3 -10.42 -13.49 9.11
C PHE A 3 -9.40 -12.80 8.21
N ALA A 4 -9.81 -11.73 7.53
CA ALA A 4 -8.89 -10.86 6.80
C ALA A 4 -7.86 -10.32 7.82
N MET A 5 -6.71 -10.97 7.88
CA MET A 5 -5.69 -10.69 8.88
C MET A 5 -5.01 -9.33 8.67
N SER A 6 -5.25 -8.69 7.52
CA SER A 6 -4.84 -7.35 7.14
C SER A 6 -5.80 -6.81 6.06
N ALA A 7 -6.10 -5.52 6.09
CA ALA A 7 -6.90 -4.81 5.09
C ALA A 7 -6.14 -3.57 4.61
N VAL A 8 -6.34 -3.18 3.34
CA VAL A 8 -5.70 -2.00 2.77
C VAL A 8 -6.76 -1.16 2.07
N ALA A 9 -6.85 0.11 2.45
CA ALA A 9 -7.57 1.12 1.71
C ALA A 9 -6.55 2.04 1.03
N ALA A 10 -6.72 2.23 -0.28
CA ALA A 10 -5.90 3.13 -1.07
C ALA A 10 -6.77 4.02 -1.94
N ALA A 11 -6.42 5.30 -2.05
CA ALA A 11 -6.98 6.24 -2.99
C ALA A 11 -5.84 6.97 -3.68
N VAL A 12 -5.93 7.13 -4.99
CA VAL A 12 -4.90 7.78 -5.80
C VAL A 12 -5.59 8.76 -6.74
N ALA A 13 -5.15 10.01 -6.73
CA ALA A 13 -5.51 10.99 -7.73
C ALA A 13 -4.45 10.97 -8.83
N MET A 14 -4.86 10.67 -10.06
CA MET A 14 -3.97 10.67 -11.21
C MET A 14 -3.89 12.08 -11.81
N GLY A 15 -2.67 12.53 -12.08
CA GLY A 15 -2.36 13.76 -12.82
C GLY A 15 -2.06 13.48 -14.30
N ALA A 16 -1.48 14.48 -14.96
CA ALA A 16 -1.07 14.38 -16.36
C ALA A 16 -0.03 13.25 -16.56
N ASN A 17 0.01 12.67 -17.76
CA ASN A 17 0.99 11.64 -18.14
C ASN A 17 1.03 10.43 -17.20
N LYS A 18 -0.11 10.02 -16.63
CA LYS A 18 -0.23 8.89 -15.68
C LYS A 18 0.67 9.03 -14.44
N THR A 19 0.96 10.26 -14.05
CA THR A 19 1.67 10.55 -12.80
C THR A 19 0.70 10.61 -11.64
N VAL A 20 1.15 10.29 -10.43
CA VAL A 20 0.33 10.41 -9.22
C VAL A 20 0.35 11.86 -8.73
N ALA A 21 -0.80 12.51 -8.67
CA ALA A 21 -0.95 13.86 -8.13
C ALA A 21 -1.13 13.87 -6.61
N ASP A 22 -1.90 12.91 -6.07
CA ASP A 22 -2.08 12.72 -4.62
C ASP A 22 -2.33 11.23 -4.32
N ALA A 23 -2.00 10.78 -3.11
CA ALA A 23 -2.21 9.41 -2.67
C ALA A 23 -2.55 9.34 -1.18
N ARG A 24 -3.49 8.47 -0.82
CA ARG A 24 -3.81 8.10 0.56
C ARG A 24 -3.78 6.59 0.72
N ILE A 25 -3.09 6.10 1.74
CA ILE A 25 -2.97 4.67 2.02
C ILE A 25 -3.14 4.44 3.52
N VAL A 26 -4.08 3.55 3.85
CA VAL A 26 -4.38 3.15 5.23
C VAL A 26 -4.34 1.63 5.34
N LEU A 27 -3.63 1.13 6.34
CA LEU A 27 -3.53 -0.28 6.69
C LEU A 27 -4.44 -0.58 7.89
N GLY A 28 -5.28 -1.62 7.77
CA GLY A 28 -6.11 -2.16 8.84
C GLY A 28 -5.67 -3.58 9.23
N GLY A 29 -5.91 -4.00 10.48
CA GLY A 29 -5.56 -5.35 10.94
C GLY A 29 -4.07 -5.60 11.19
N VAL A 30 -3.20 -4.60 10.91
CA VAL A 30 -1.77 -4.60 11.23
C VAL A 30 -1.46 -3.98 12.59
N ALA A 31 -2.36 -3.15 13.11
CA ALA A 31 -2.29 -2.46 14.40
C ALA A 31 -3.69 -2.33 15.02
N PRO A 32 -3.81 -2.00 16.32
CA PRO A 32 -5.10 -1.81 16.99
C PRO A 32 -5.94 -0.66 16.40
N ILE A 33 -5.29 0.31 15.75
CA ILE A 33 -5.93 1.44 15.07
C ILE A 33 -5.59 1.41 13.57
N PRO A 34 -6.46 1.95 12.69
CA PRO A 34 -6.13 2.16 11.29
C PRO A 34 -4.85 2.98 11.16
N TRP A 35 -3.87 2.44 10.44
CA TRP A 35 -2.54 3.02 10.33
C TRP A 35 -2.34 3.68 8.97
N ARG A 36 -2.25 5.01 8.94
CA ARG A 36 -1.94 5.76 7.72
C ARG A 36 -0.44 5.73 7.43
N VAL A 37 -0.06 5.40 6.21
CA VAL A 37 1.36 5.26 5.80
C VAL A 37 1.84 6.45 4.97
N ALA A 38 1.95 7.63 5.59
CA ALA A 38 2.33 8.87 4.91
C ALA A 38 3.65 8.79 4.11
N LYS A 39 4.63 8.00 4.57
CA LYS A 39 5.89 7.78 3.84
C LYS A 39 5.66 7.08 2.49
N ALA A 40 4.74 6.12 2.43
CA ALA A 40 4.40 5.42 1.20
C ALA A 40 3.58 6.30 0.25
N GLU A 41 2.71 7.15 0.80
CA GLU A 41 1.98 8.18 0.03
C GLU A 41 2.96 9.13 -0.66
N ALA A 42 3.91 9.69 0.09
CA ALA A 42 4.95 10.58 -0.45
C ALA A 42 5.84 9.90 -1.51
N ALA A 43 6.06 8.58 -1.40
CA ALA A 43 6.84 7.83 -2.37
C ALA A 43 6.14 7.65 -3.73
N LEU A 44 4.80 7.79 -3.78
CA LEU A 44 4.00 7.73 -5.01
C LEU A 44 3.91 9.08 -5.73
N VAL A 45 3.68 10.16 -4.97
CA VAL A 45 3.41 11.50 -5.53
C VAL A 45 4.52 11.93 -6.49
N GLY A 46 4.12 12.43 -7.65
CA GLY A 46 5.01 12.88 -8.73
C GLY A 46 5.58 11.76 -9.61
N LYS A 47 5.33 10.47 -9.30
CA LYS A 47 5.86 9.35 -10.08
C LYS A 47 4.81 8.72 -10.99
N MET A 48 5.28 8.12 -12.07
CA MET A 48 4.43 7.31 -12.96
C MET A 48 4.13 5.97 -12.30
N MET A 49 2.88 5.53 -12.38
CA MET A 49 2.44 4.28 -11.77
C MET A 49 2.99 3.06 -12.54
N SER A 50 3.89 2.29 -11.93
CA SER A 50 4.52 1.10 -12.51
C SER A 50 4.60 -0.05 -11.50
N THR A 51 4.73 -1.29 -11.98
CA THR A 51 4.83 -2.48 -11.13
C THR A 51 5.99 -2.40 -10.13
N ASP A 52 7.13 -1.85 -10.54
CA ASP A 52 8.32 -1.69 -9.69
C ASP A 52 8.08 -0.64 -8.61
N LEU A 53 7.47 0.50 -8.99
CA LEU A 53 7.08 1.53 -8.02
C LEU A 53 6.12 0.96 -6.97
N LEU A 54 5.14 0.13 -7.39
CA LEU A 54 4.21 -0.50 -6.46
C LEU A 54 4.91 -1.44 -5.48
N ALA A 55 5.92 -2.20 -5.95
CA ALA A 55 6.72 -3.05 -5.08
C ALA A 55 7.52 -2.24 -4.06
N ASP A 56 8.11 -1.12 -4.48
CA ASP A 56 8.85 -0.22 -3.60
C ASP A 56 7.96 0.44 -2.55
N VAL A 57 6.82 0.96 -2.98
CA VAL A 57 5.84 1.62 -2.10
C VAL A 57 5.28 0.63 -1.08
N ALA A 58 5.01 -0.62 -1.48
CA ALA A 58 4.56 -1.66 -0.55
C ALA A 58 5.62 -1.99 0.52
N ARG A 59 6.90 -1.96 0.15
CA ARG A 59 8.00 -2.12 1.12
C ARG A 59 8.05 -0.94 2.10
N ILE A 60 7.97 0.29 1.60
CA ILE A 60 7.97 1.52 2.41
C ILE A 60 6.77 1.56 3.36
N ALA A 61 5.59 1.15 2.90
CA ALA A 61 4.36 1.10 3.72
C ALA A 61 4.53 0.22 4.97
N LEU A 62 5.35 -0.82 4.89
CA LEU A 62 5.58 -1.77 5.98
C LEU A 62 6.81 -1.43 6.85
N GLN A 63 7.69 -0.51 6.43
CA GLN A 63 8.82 -0.08 7.26
C GLN A 63 8.39 0.66 8.54
N GLY A 64 7.21 1.29 8.55
CA GLY A 64 6.65 1.96 9.73
C GLY A 64 5.67 1.11 10.53
N ALA A 65 5.29 -0.07 10.03
CA ALA A 65 4.39 -0.96 10.73
C ALA A 65 5.21 -1.84 11.68
N GLU A 66 5.30 -1.48 12.96
CA GLU A 66 5.84 -2.38 13.97
C GLU A 66 4.94 -3.62 14.05
N PRO A 67 5.43 -4.81 13.65
CA PRO A 67 4.64 -6.01 13.77
C PRO A 67 4.54 -6.35 15.25
N LEU A 68 3.32 -6.32 15.80
CA LEU A 68 3.05 -6.98 17.09
C LEU A 68 3.63 -8.41 17.01
N ALA A 69 4.36 -8.84 18.04
CA ALA A 69 5.26 -10.01 18.05
C ALA A 69 4.69 -11.36 17.55
N LYS A 70 3.38 -11.44 17.25
CA LYS A 70 2.69 -12.60 16.67
C LYS A 70 2.30 -12.44 15.19
N ASN A 71 2.67 -11.34 14.50
CA ASN A 71 2.16 -10.97 13.18
C ASN A 71 3.21 -10.98 12.05
N GLY A 72 4.43 -11.49 12.27
CA GLY A 72 5.50 -11.48 11.25
C GLY A 72 5.13 -12.15 9.91
N TYR A 73 4.32 -13.21 9.95
CA TYR A 73 3.83 -13.89 8.73
C TYR A 73 2.88 -13.01 7.89
N LYS A 74 2.34 -11.92 8.45
CA LYS A 74 1.43 -11.01 7.74
C LYS A 74 2.15 -9.97 6.89
N ILE A 75 3.48 -9.85 7.00
CA ILE A 75 4.25 -8.86 6.25
C ILE A 75 4.16 -9.12 4.74
N PRO A 76 4.46 -10.34 4.22
CA PRO A 76 4.35 -10.60 2.78
C PRO A 76 2.92 -10.49 2.25
N LEU A 77 1.94 -10.89 3.06
CA LEU A 77 0.51 -10.78 2.73
C LEU A 77 0.08 -9.31 2.61
N THR A 78 0.47 -8.47 3.57
CA THR A 78 0.16 -7.04 3.55
C THR A 78 0.85 -6.35 2.39
N GLN A 79 2.11 -6.71 2.08
CA GLN A 79 2.84 -6.23 0.91
C GLN A 79 2.05 -6.51 -0.38
N THR A 80 1.54 -7.75 -0.51
CA THR A 80 0.73 -8.17 -1.65
C THR A 80 -0.57 -7.38 -1.73
N LEU A 81 -1.25 -7.16 -0.60
CA LEU A 81 -2.48 -6.37 -0.54
C LEU A 81 -2.26 -4.90 -0.92
N VAL A 82 -1.17 -4.28 -0.47
CA VAL A 82 -0.81 -2.91 -0.84
C VAL A 82 -0.58 -2.79 -2.34
N ARG A 83 0.21 -3.71 -2.93
CA ARG A 83 0.44 -3.73 -4.38
C ARG A 83 -0.87 -3.86 -5.16
N ARG A 84 -1.74 -4.79 -4.76
CA ARG A 84 -3.04 -5.03 -5.40
C ARG A 84 -3.98 -3.83 -5.28
N ALA A 85 -4.06 -3.22 -4.10
CA ALA A 85 -4.91 -2.05 -3.88
C ALA A 85 -4.48 -0.87 -4.75
N LEU A 86 -3.18 -0.57 -4.78
CA LEU A 86 -2.62 0.50 -5.60
C LEU A 86 -2.76 0.22 -7.11
N ALA A 87 -2.46 -1.00 -7.54
CA ALA A 87 -2.65 -1.42 -8.93
C ALA A 87 -4.08 -1.19 -9.42
N LYS A 88 -5.07 -1.56 -8.58
CA LYS A 88 -6.50 -1.40 -8.88
C LYS A 88 -6.90 0.08 -9.05
N VAL A 89 -6.48 0.95 -8.14
CA VAL A 89 -6.84 2.39 -8.21
C VAL A 89 -6.00 3.17 -9.23
N GLY A 90 -4.83 2.64 -9.58
CA GLY A 90 -3.92 3.21 -10.56
C GLY A 90 -4.09 2.74 -12.01
N GLY A 91 -4.95 1.74 -12.24
CA GLY A 91 -5.11 1.12 -13.56
C GLY A 91 -3.85 0.38 -14.06
N VAL A 92 -3.04 -0.17 -13.15
CA VAL A 92 -1.84 -0.96 -13.47
C VAL A 92 -2.16 -2.45 -13.35
N THR A 93 -1.81 -3.25 -14.34
CA THR A 93 -1.92 -4.72 -14.26
C THR A 93 -0.68 -5.28 -13.58
N LEU A 94 -0.85 -6.05 -12.50
CA LEU A 94 0.22 -6.83 -11.89
C LEU A 94 0.41 -8.11 -12.70
N SER A 95 1.60 -8.32 -13.26
CA SER A 95 2.05 -9.60 -13.83
C SER A 95 2.57 -10.55 -12.77
#